data_AF-A0A7J6RC67-F1
#
_entry.id   AF-A0A7J6RC67-F1
#
_cell.length_a   1.000
_cell.length_b   1.000
_cell.length_c   1.000
_cell.angle_alpha   90.00
_cell.angle_beta   90.00
_cell.angle_gamma   90.00
#
_symmetry.space_group_name_H-M   'P 1'
#
loop_
_entity.id
_entity.type
_entity.pdbx_description
1 polymer ?
#
loop_
_entity_poly.entity_id
_entity_poly.type
_entity_poly.pdbx_seq_one_letter_code
_entity_poly.pdbx_strand_id
1 'polypeptide(L)'
;MVVDVLVKHGLKAVGMGSCGYLWTSEKKLPWYTAWGHVLYEGLSGLLNAGIIPVMHGDCVLDDKQVCTILSGDTIFYWMCRAFKPSRGIFLTDVAGIFDKPPNEDGAKLIPRISARGDVKSSIET
;
A
#
# COMPACT_ATOMS: atom_id res chain seq x y z
N MET A 1 -15.49 -1.89 11.29
CA MET A 1 -14.29 -1.44 10.56
C MET A 1 -13.09 -2.28 10.96
N VAL A 2 -12.01 -2.34 10.16
CA VAL A 2 -10.78 -3.10 10.50
C VAL A 2 -10.22 -2.69 11.87
N VAL A 3 -10.21 -1.37 12.14
CA VAL A 3 -9.77 -0.81 13.42
C VAL A 3 -10.54 -1.40 14.60
N ASP A 4 -11.88 -1.50 14.51
CA ASP A 4 -12.69 -2.06 15.60
C ASP A 4 -12.32 -3.52 15.91
N VAL A 5 -12.02 -4.30 14.87
CA VAL A 5 -11.62 -5.71 15.03
C VAL A 5 -10.28 -5.80 15.74
N LEU A 6 -9.30 -4.97 15.36
CA LEU A 6 -8.00 -4.92 16.02
C LEU A 6 -8.12 -4.52 17.49
N VAL A 7 -8.90 -3.47 17.78
CA VAL A 7 -9.14 -2.99 19.15
C VAL A 7 -9.83 -4.06 20.00
N LYS A 8 -10.83 -4.76 19.47
CA LYS A 8 -11.51 -5.88 20.16
C LYS A 8 -10.55 -7.01 20.53
N HIS A 9 -9.46 -7.19 19.78
CA HIS A 9 -8.42 -8.19 20.06
C HIS A 9 -7.25 -7.62 20.88
N GLY A 10 -7.43 -6.48 21.53
CA GLY A 10 -6.45 -5.88 22.45
C GLY A 10 -5.31 -5.13 21.76
N LEU A 11 -5.38 -4.93 20.44
CA LEU A 11 -4.39 -4.16 19.70
C LEU A 11 -4.73 -2.67 19.73
N LYS A 12 -3.73 -1.83 20.03
CA LYS A 12 -3.87 -0.37 19.96
C LYS A 12 -3.82 0.05 18.49
N ALA A 13 -4.97 0.36 17.89
CA ALA A 13 -5.06 0.73 16.48
C ALA A 13 -5.89 1.99 16.27
N VAL A 14 -5.52 2.79 15.26
CA VAL A 14 -6.26 4.00 14.87
C VAL A 14 -6.36 4.10 13.35
N GLY A 15 -7.52 4.54 12.87
CA GLY A 15 -7.72 4.82 11.45
C GLY A 15 -7.07 6.16 11.05
N MET A 16 -6.39 6.18 9.91
CA MET A 16 -5.89 7.41 9.29
C MET A 16 -6.33 7.47 7.83
N GLY A 17 -7.05 8.53 7.48
CA GLY A 17 -7.50 8.78 6.11
C GLY A 17 -6.40 9.36 5.23
N SER A 18 -6.41 8.99 3.95
CA SER A 18 -5.35 9.32 2.99
C SER A 18 -5.58 10.69 2.35
N CYS A 19 -6.83 11.06 2.10
CA CYS A 19 -7.21 12.29 1.38
C CYS A 19 -6.69 13.59 2.01
N GLY A 20 -6.58 13.65 3.35
CA GLY A 20 -6.09 14.83 4.06
C GLY A 20 -4.59 15.08 3.93
N TYR A 21 -3.82 14.09 3.44
CA TYR A 21 -2.36 14.16 3.46
C TYR A 21 -1.67 13.78 2.14
N LEU A 22 -2.33 13.01 1.28
CA LEU A 22 -1.77 12.53 0.02
C LEU A 22 -2.60 13.07 -1.13
N TRP A 23 -1.99 13.91 -1.96
CA TRP A 23 -2.58 14.40 -3.21
C TRP A 23 -1.78 13.91 -4.39
N THR A 24 -2.44 13.75 -5.52
CA THR A 24 -1.83 13.29 -6.76
C THR A 24 -1.72 14.42 -7.78
N SER A 25 -0.88 14.18 -8.78
CA SER A 25 -0.85 14.97 -10.01
C SER A 25 -0.88 14.00 -11.19
N GLU A 26 -1.85 14.16 -12.09
CA GLU A 26 -2.06 13.25 -13.21
C GLU A 26 -2.17 11.78 -12.76
N LYS A 27 -2.92 11.53 -11.67
CA LYS A 27 -3.12 10.21 -11.05
C LYS A 27 -1.85 9.60 -10.43
N LYS A 28 -0.75 10.34 -10.35
CA LYS A 28 0.51 9.87 -9.75
C LYS A 28 0.72 10.51 -8.39
N LEU A 29 1.11 9.71 -7.42
CA LEU A 29 1.50 10.20 -6.09
C LEU A 29 2.95 10.72 -6.14
N PRO A 30 3.19 12.02 -5.93
CA PRO A 30 4.55 12.55 -5.85
C PRO A 30 5.27 11.95 -4.65
N TRP A 31 6.57 11.67 -4.80
CA TRP A 31 7.32 10.98 -3.75
C TRP A 31 7.49 11.83 -2.48
N TYR A 32 7.52 13.16 -2.60
CA TYR A 32 7.66 14.08 -1.48
C TYR A 32 6.84 15.33 -1.69
N THR A 33 5.96 15.60 -0.73
CA THR A 33 5.18 16.83 -0.61
C THR A 33 5.18 17.26 0.86
N ALA A 34 4.91 18.53 1.14
CA ALA A 34 4.76 19.00 2.52
C ALA A 34 3.70 18.19 3.28
N TRP A 35 2.60 17.84 2.62
CA TRP A 35 1.52 17.02 3.18
C TRP A 35 1.95 15.57 3.46
N GLY A 36 2.75 14.98 2.57
CA GLY A 36 3.35 13.67 2.78
C GLY A 36 4.31 13.65 3.97
N HIS A 37 5.03 14.75 4.23
CA HIS A 37 5.86 14.89 5.43
C HIS A 37 5.00 14.95 6.70
N VAL A 38 3.88 15.68 6.70
CA VAL A 38 2.94 15.70 7.83
C VAL A 38 2.40 14.30 8.12
N LEU A 39 2.04 13.54 7.08
CA LEU A 39 1.64 12.14 7.23
C LEU A 39 2.75 11.30 7.87
N TYR A 40 3.98 11.43 7.36
CA TYR A 40 5.13 10.68 7.86
C TYR A 40 5.36 10.93 9.36
N GLU A 41 5.33 12.19 9.80
CA GLU A 41 5.48 12.55 11.21
C GLU A 41 4.34 11.98 12.07
N GLY A 42 3.10 12.08 11.60
CA GLY A 42 1.94 11.52 12.30
C GLY A 42 2.02 9.99 12.46
N LEU A 43 2.34 9.29 11.36
CA LEU A 43 2.55 7.85 11.38
C LEU A 43 3.71 7.46 12.30
N SER A 44 4.84 8.17 12.23
CA SER A 44 6.01 7.94 13.08
C SER A 44 5.68 8.11 14.56
N GLY A 45 4.94 9.16 14.91
CA GLY A 45 4.48 9.41 16.27
C GLY A 45 3.61 8.27 16.82
N LEU A 46 2.66 7.78 16.01
CA LEU A 46 1.82 6.64 16.37
C LEU A 46 2.63 5.36 16.57
N LEU A 47 3.51 5.05 15.62
CA LEU A 47 4.36 3.86 15.68
C LEU A 47 5.29 3.90 16.90
N ASN A 48 5.90 5.05 17.20
CA ASN A 48 6.76 5.25 18.38
C ASN A 48 5.97 5.11 19.69
N ALA A 49 4.68 5.44 19.70
CA ALA A 49 3.77 5.23 20.83
C ALA A 49 3.24 3.79 20.94
N GLY A 50 3.66 2.87 20.05
CA GLY A 50 3.18 1.50 20.02
C GLY A 50 1.73 1.37 19.54
N ILE A 51 1.27 2.33 18.72
CA ILE A 51 -0.06 2.34 18.10
C ILE A 51 0.08 1.92 16.63
N ILE A 52 -0.85 1.09 16.16
CA ILE A 52 -0.93 0.57 14.80
C ILE A 52 -1.77 1.54 13.95
N PRO A 53 -1.16 2.33 13.04
CA PRO A 53 -1.92 3.12 12.08
C PRO A 53 -2.55 2.20 11.02
N VAL A 54 -3.84 2.41 10.75
CA VAL A 54 -4.60 1.68 9.73
C VAL A 54 -5.03 2.67 8.65
N MET A 55 -4.47 2.52 7.45
CA MET A 55 -4.81 3.32 6.28
C MET A 55 -5.57 2.49 5.24
N HIS A 56 -6.19 3.15 4.28
CA HIS A 56 -6.91 2.52 3.17
C HIS A 56 -6.74 3.31 1.88
N GLY A 57 -6.98 2.65 0.74
CA GLY A 57 -7.15 3.36 -0.53
C GLY A 57 -8.32 4.34 -0.46
N ASP A 58 -8.21 5.47 -1.13
CA ASP A 58 -9.13 6.59 -0.93
C ASP A 58 -9.30 7.43 -2.20
N CYS A 59 -10.37 8.22 -2.23
CA CYS A 59 -10.51 9.32 -3.19
C CYS A 59 -9.72 10.51 -2.67
N VAL A 60 -8.73 10.96 -3.44
CA VAL A 60 -7.85 12.07 -3.03
C VAL A 60 -7.90 13.20 -4.04
N LEU A 61 -7.50 14.41 -3.62
CA LEU A 61 -7.37 15.53 -4.53
C LEU A 61 -6.29 15.26 -5.58
N ASP A 62 -6.59 15.65 -6.82
CA ASP A 62 -5.66 15.61 -7.95
C ASP A 62 -5.58 17.00 -8.57
N ASP A 63 -4.37 17.51 -8.78
CA ASP A 63 -4.17 18.88 -9.25
C ASP A 63 -4.56 19.11 -10.72
N LYS A 64 -4.74 18.06 -11.53
CA LYS A 64 -5.14 18.16 -12.96
C LYS A 64 -6.59 17.82 -13.22
N GLN A 65 -7.19 16.96 -12.40
CA GLN A 65 -8.55 16.45 -12.63
C GLN A 65 -9.44 16.53 -11.39
N VAL A 66 -9.10 17.40 -10.43
CA VAL A 66 -9.79 17.66 -9.15
C VAL A 66 -9.69 16.51 -8.16
N CYS A 67 -9.94 15.28 -8.57
CA CYS A 67 -9.81 14.09 -7.73
C CYS A 67 -9.37 12.84 -8.51
N THR A 68 -8.84 11.86 -7.79
CA THR A 68 -8.54 10.53 -8.33
C THR A 68 -8.65 9.46 -7.25
N ILE A 69 -8.68 8.20 -7.68
CA ILE A 69 -8.51 7.05 -6.78
C ILE A 69 -7.03 6.84 -6.51
N LEU A 70 -6.65 6.88 -5.23
CA LEU A 70 -5.34 6.47 -4.75
C LEU A 70 -5.47 5.07 -4.13
N SER A 71 -4.91 4.06 -4.81
CA SER A 71 -5.01 2.67 -4.35
C SER A 71 -4.20 2.41 -3.07
N GLY A 72 -4.64 1.42 -2.30
CA GLY A 72 -3.91 0.94 -1.11
C GLY A 72 -2.48 0.51 -1.45
N ASP A 73 -2.28 -0.13 -2.61
CA ASP A 73 -0.95 -0.57 -3.07
C ASP A 73 -0.01 0.60 -3.35
N THR A 74 -0.54 1.69 -3.93
CA THR A 74 0.26 2.91 -4.18
C THR A 74 0.68 3.56 -2.87
N ILE A 75 -0.24 3.63 -1.89
CA ILE A 75 0.05 4.12 -0.54
C ILE A 75 1.07 3.21 0.14
N PHE A 76 0.91 1.89 0.03
CA PHE A 76 1.82 0.90 0.58
C PHE A 76 3.23 1.05 0.01
N TYR A 77 3.36 1.17 -1.31
CA TYR A 77 4.64 1.42 -1.96
C TYR A 77 5.29 2.73 -1.47
N TRP A 78 4.50 3.80 -1.35
CA TRP A 78 4.97 5.06 -0.80
C TRP A 78 5.48 4.91 0.64
N MET A 79 4.74 4.20 1.50
CA MET A 79 5.16 3.90 2.88
C MET A 79 6.44 3.08 2.92
N CYS A 80 6.58 2.05 2.07
CA CYS A 80 7.80 1.25 2.00
C CYS A 80 9.02 2.12 1.64
N ARG A 81 8.86 3.10 0.75
CA ARG A 81 9.93 4.05 0.41
C ARG A 81 10.25 4.99 1.58
N ALA A 82 9.23 5.47 2.29
CA ALA A 82 9.38 6.42 3.38
C ALA A 82 10.00 5.79 4.64
N PHE A 83 9.47 4.64 5.07
CA PHE A 83 9.86 3.96 6.31
C PHE A 83 10.94 2.90 6.15
N LYS A 84 11.20 2.44 4.92
CA LYS A 84 12.18 1.38 4.61
C LYS A 84 12.04 0.15 5.53
N PRO A 85 10.84 -0.45 5.64
CA PRO A 85 10.63 -1.60 6.50
C PRO A 85 11.46 -2.79 5.99
N SER A 86 11.82 -3.70 6.88
CA SER A 86 12.54 -4.92 6.53
C SER A 86 11.72 -5.87 5.65
N ARG A 87 10.38 -5.79 5.74
CA ARG A 87 9.43 -6.61 4.98
C ARG A 87 8.17 -5.82 4.69
N GLY A 88 7.64 -6.02 3.49
CA GLY A 88 6.26 -5.67 3.12
C GLY A 88 5.47 -6.95 2.90
N ILE A 89 4.23 -7.00 3.39
CA ILE A 89 3.37 -8.19 3.30
C ILE A 89 2.07 -7.77 2.59
N PHE A 90 1.76 -8.46 1.49
CA PHE A 90 0.46 -8.37 0.85
C PHE A 90 -0.39 -9.55 1.30
N LEU A 91 -1.59 -9.27 1.80
CA LEU A 91 -2.59 -10.28 2.11
C LEU A 91 -3.65 -10.23 1.01
N THR A 92 -3.89 -11.37 0.38
CA THR A 92 -4.79 -11.49 -0.77
C THR A 92 -5.62 -12.77 -0.65
N ASP A 93 -6.62 -12.94 -1.50
CA ASP A 93 -7.54 -14.07 -1.54
C ASP A 93 -6.96 -15.30 -2.27
N VAL A 94 -5.73 -15.20 -2.77
CA VAL A 94 -4.99 -16.29 -3.42
C VAL A 94 -3.66 -16.55 -2.72
N ALA A 95 -3.03 -17.71 -2.99
CA ALA A 95 -1.80 -18.13 -2.31
C ALA A 95 -0.55 -17.26 -2.64
N GLY A 96 -0.62 -16.42 -3.66
CA GLY A 96 0.48 -15.57 -4.12
C GLY A 96 0.33 -15.25 -5.60
N ILE A 97 1.46 -15.02 -6.28
CA ILE A 97 1.49 -14.71 -7.72
C ILE A 97 1.62 -16.02 -8.51
N PHE A 98 0.78 -16.20 -9.52
CA PHE A 98 0.78 -17.35 -10.42
C PHE A 98 1.33 -16.98 -11.80
N ASP A 99 1.72 -17.97 -12.59
CA ASP A 99 2.18 -17.79 -13.98
C ASP A 99 1.06 -17.43 -14.96
N LYS A 100 -0.20 -17.64 -14.56
CA LYS A 100 -1.43 -17.27 -15.26
C LYS A 100 -2.53 -17.01 -14.21
N PRO A 101 -3.75 -16.59 -14.60
CA PRO A 101 -4.85 -16.45 -13.66
C PRO A 101 -5.07 -17.72 -12.81
N PRO A 102 -5.18 -17.60 -11.47
CA PRO A 102 -5.19 -18.75 -10.58
C PRO A 102 -6.44 -19.64 -10.69
N ASN A 103 -7.48 -19.15 -11.37
CA ASN A 103 -8.70 -19.87 -11.67
C ASN A 103 -8.62 -20.70 -12.98
N GLU A 104 -7.52 -20.60 -13.73
CA GLU A 104 -7.32 -21.38 -14.95
C GLU A 104 -6.62 -22.72 -14.68
N ASP A 105 -6.99 -23.74 -15.45
CA ASP A 105 -6.40 -25.07 -15.33
C ASP A 105 -4.88 -25.05 -15.56
N GLY A 106 -4.18 -25.72 -14.65
CA GLY A 106 -2.73 -25.83 -14.66
C GLY A 106 -1.99 -24.53 -14.30
N ALA A 107 -2.63 -23.55 -13.65
CA ALA A 107 -1.94 -22.42 -13.04
C ALA A 107 -0.92 -22.86 -11.99
N LYS A 108 0.29 -22.30 -12.02
CA LYS A 108 1.40 -22.65 -11.11
C LYS A 108 1.80 -21.45 -10.27
N LEU A 109 1.89 -21.66 -8.97
CA LEU A 109 2.38 -20.65 -8.03
C LEU A 109 3.85 -20.34 -8.29
N ILE A 110 4.19 -19.07 -8.41
CA ILE A 110 5.57 -18.60 -8.52
C ILE A 110 6.12 -18.37 -7.10
N PRO A 111 7.06 -19.19 -6.62
CA PRO A 111 7.49 -19.14 -5.21
C PRO A 111 8.36 -17.92 -4.89
N ARG A 112 9.00 -17.32 -5.91
CA ARG A 112 9.88 -16.16 -5.73
C ARG A 112 9.96 -15.34 -7.00
N ILE A 113 9.81 -14.02 -6.86
CA ILE A 113 10.04 -13.04 -7.91
C ILE A 113 11.14 -12.09 -7.45
N SER A 114 12.10 -11.81 -8.32
CA SER A 114 13.15 -10.82 -8.08
C SER A 114 13.04 -9.67 -9.07
N ALA A 115 13.16 -8.43 -8.59
CA ALA A 115 13.09 -7.22 -9.40
C ALA A 115 14.36 -6.94 -10.23
N ARG A 116 15.47 -7.67 -9.99
CA ARG A 116 16.58 -7.75 -10.95
C ARG A 116 16.11 -8.65 -12.08
N GLY A 117 16.16 -8.16 -13.32
CA GLY A 117 15.63 -8.77 -14.53
C GLY A 117 16.30 -10.08 -14.95
N ASP A 118 16.32 -11.06 -14.05
CA ASP A 118 16.82 -12.41 -14.27
C ASP A 118 15.68 -13.40 -14.57
N VAL A 119 14.43 -12.92 -14.54
CA VAL A 119 13.30 -13.64 -15.13
C VAL A 119 13.23 -13.18 -16.59
N LYS A 120 13.61 -14.05 -17.53
CA LYS A 120 12.98 -14.03 -18.87
C LYS A 120 11.50 -14.29 -18.63
N SER A 121 10.74 -13.23 -18.34
CA SER A 121 9.31 -13.33 -18.26
C SER A 121 8.85 -13.61 -19.68
N SER A 122 8.44 -14.83 -19.95
CA SER A 122 7.62 -15.22 -21.12
C SER A 122 6.22 -14.57 -21.07
N ILE A 123 6.10 -13.44 -20.36
CA ILE A 123 4.92 -12.63 -20.28
C ILE A 123 5.09 -11.61 -21.41
N GLU A 124 4.56 -11.96 -22.57
CA GLU A 124 4.34 -10.99 -23.65
C GLU A 124 3.37 -9.93 -23.11
N THR A 125 3.87 -8.72 -22.92
CA THR A 125 3.05 -7.50 -22.76
C THR A 125 2.66 -6.95 -24.11
#